data_AF-A0A554LM69-F1
#
_entry.id   AF-A0A554LM69-F1
#
_cell.length_a   1.000
_cell.length_b   1.000
_cell.length_c   1.000
_cell.angle_alpha   90.00
_cell.angle_beta   90.00
_cell.angle_gamma   90.00
#
_symmetry.space_group_name_H-M   'P 1'
#
loop_
_entity.id
_entity.type
_entity.pdbx_description
1 polymer ?
#
loop_
_entity_poly.entity_id
_entity_poly.type
_entity_poly.pdbx_seq_one_letter_code
_entity_poly.pdbx_strand_id
1 'polypeptide(L)'
;MEQIVLSKNEFIRLFWLSGLSFLVAMIWTPLFTNFLYKYKLGKRIREDKNTPIFSRMHAHKAGTPTIGGVLIWITVLVITLIFNLERRATWLPLFTLVSAGLIGLVDDLMNVYGVGAHGGGLRFRQKFPLYALVAAVGGWWFYSKLGWHTLHVPGFGDFSIGAWYIPLFILALVWAAFASNATDGLDGLAGGIFALAGDTGSMALGFTLGIIAFLTNSIVVFPIITLVFTIEGLSFLIQRFWRITFKRKLFLSSPFHHHLEAIGWPEQKIVMRFWVIGAASSVIGLAIALFGRGL
;
A
#
# COMPACT_ATOMS: atom_id res chain seq x y z
N MET A 1 -1.15 -23.56 17.77
CA MET A 1 -0.55 -22.34 17.19
C MET A 1 0.74 -22.10 17.93
N GLU A 2 1.89 -22.29 17.29
CA GLU A 2 3.16 -21.84 17.89
C GLU A 2 3.04 -20.34 18.13
N GLN A 3 3.16 -19.91 19.39
CA GLN A 3 3.43 -18.51 19.67
C GLN A 3 4.69 -18.15 18.89
N ILE A 4 4.65 -17.05 18.13
CA ILE A 4 5.84 -16.47 17.51
C ILE A 4 6.69 -15.91 18.66
N VAL A 5 7.38 -16.79 19.38
CA VAL A 5 8.40 -16.40 20.36
C VAL A 5 9.60 -16.00 19.52
N LEU A 6 9.74 -14.69 19.28
CA LEU A 6 10.88 -14.13 18.57
C LEU A 6 12.17 -14.56 19.28
N SER A 7 12.84 -15.56 18.75
CA SER A 7 14.13 -15.98 19.25
C SER A 7 15.16 -14.87 18.99
N LYS A 8 16.22 -14.82 19.81
CA LYS A 8 17.34 -13.90 19.61
C LYS A 8 17.87 -13.94 18.16
N ASN A 9 17.90 -15.12 17.56
CA ASN A 9 18.37 -15.32 16.18
C ASN A 9 17.40 -14.72 15.15
N GLU A 10 16.09 -14.80 15.37
CA GLU A 10 15.10 -14.17 14.50
C GLU A 10 15.13 -12.65 14.60
N PHE A 11 15.36 -12.11 15.80
CA PHE A 11 15.54 -10.66 15.99
C PHE A 11 16.78 -10.17 15.24
N ILE A 12 17.92 -10.84 15.42
CA ILE A 12 19.14 -10.54 14.66
C ILE A 12 18.86 -10.64 13.16
N ARG A 13 18.15 -11.68 12.71
CA ARG A 13 17.78 -11.89 11.31
C ARG A 13 16.96 -10.75 10.73
N LEU A 14 15.97 -10.27 11.47
CA LEU A 14 15.14 -9.15 11.07
C LEU A 14 15.96 -7.87 10.89
N PHE A 15 16.81 -7.53 11.86
CA PHE A 15 17.60 -6.29 11.83
C PHE A 15 18.66 -6.28 10.73
N TRP A 16 19.37 -7.40 10.50
CA TRP A 16 20.37 -7.41 9.44
C TRP A 16 19.72 -7.47 8.05
N LEU A 17 18.59 -8.16 7.88
CA LEU A 17 17.86 -8.17 6.60
C LEU A 17 17.29 -6.80 6.25
N SER A 18 16.73 -6.08 7.23
CA SER A 18 16.23 -4.72 7.02
C SER A 18 17.39 -3.75 6.72
N GLY A 19 18.49 -3.83 7.47
CA GLY A 19 19.70 -3.05 7.22
C GLY A 19 20.32 -3.33 5.85
N LEU A 20 20.42 -4.60 5.46
CA LEU A 20 20.93 -5.00 4.14
C LEU A 20 20.01 -4.49 3.02
N SER A 21 18.70 -4.63 3.17
CA SER A 21 17.72 -4.13 2.19
C SER A 21 17.85 -2.62 2.03
N PHE A 22 18.01 -1.88 3.13
CA PHE A 22 18.25 -0.44 3.10
C PHE A 22 19.55 -0.08 2.36
N LEU A 23 20.67 -0.73 2.68
CA LEU A 23 21.95 -0.46 2.03
C LEU A 23 21.91 -0.79 0.52
N VAL A 24 21.37 -1.95 0.15
CA VAL A 24 21.20 -2.32 -1.26
C VAL A 24 20.31 -1.30 -1.97
N ALA A 25 19.18 -0.91 -1.36
CA ALA A 25 18.29 0.12 -1.89
C ALA A 25 19.00 1.45 -2.12
N MET A 26 19.84 1.90 -1.19
CA MET A 26 20.61 3.14 -1.38
C MET A 26 21.64 3.03 -2.50
N ILE A 27 22.38 1.92 -2.56
CA ILE A 27 23.49 1.73 -3.52
C ILE A 27 22.99 1.78 -4.97
N TRP A 28 21.86 1.13 -5.26
CA TRP A 28 21.35 1.07 -6.64
C TRP A 28 20.35 2.19 -7.01
N THR A 29 19.88 2.98 -6.04
CA THR A 29 19.07 4.18 -6.30
C THR A 29 19.70 5.12 -7.33
N PRO A 30 20.96 5.59 -7.21
CA PRO A 30 21.55 6.50 -8.20
C PRO A 30 21.68 5.87 -9.60
N LEU A 31 21.95 4.56 -9.67
CA LEU A 31 22.00 3.85 -10.94
C LEU A 31 20.63 3.84 -11.63
N PHE A 32 19.59 3.55 -10.85
CA PHE A 32 18.22 3.48 -11.36
C PHE A 32 17.66 4.85 -11.71
N THR A 33 17.87 5.87 -10.88
CA THR A 33 17.40 7.23 -11.18
C THR A 33 18.06 7.78 -12.44
N ASN A 34 19.37 7.57 -12.63
CA ASN A 34 20.07 7.93 -13.86
C ASN A 34 19.48 7.23 -15.09
N PHE A 35 19.12 5.95 -14.96
CA PHE A 35 18.39 5.22 -16.00
C PHE A 35 17.04 5.88 -16.31
N LEU A 36 16.22 6.18 -15.30
CA LEU A 36 14.91 6.82 -15.50
C LEU A 36 15.03 8.20 -16.18
N TYR A 37 16.02 9.02 -15.77
CA TYR A 37 16.28 10.31 -16.41
C TYR A 37 16.77 10.16 -17.85
N LYS A 38 17.67 9.20 -18.12
CA LYS A 38 18.18 8.91 -19.47
C LYS A 38 17.07 8.56 -20.46
N TYR A 39 16.09 7.75 -20.02
CA TYR A 39 14.95 7.33 -20.84
C TYR A 39 13.72 8.24 -20.71
N LYS A 40 13.84 9.37 -19.99
CA LYS A 40 12.77 10.36 -19.77
C LYS A 40 11.46 9.73 -19.25
N LEU A 41 11.58 8.79 -18.32
CA LEU A 41 10.46 8.07 -17.72
C LEU A 41 9.80 8.89 -16.59
N GLY A 42 9.35 10.11 -16.94
CA GLY A 42 8.80 11.10 -16.02
C GLY A 42 7.28 11.27 -16.09
N LYS A 43 6.71 11.82 -15.01
CA LYS A 43 5.27 12.07 -14.83
C LYS A 43 4.79 13.11 -15.84
N ARG A 44 3.72 12.80 -16.59
CA ARG A 44 3.00 13.75 -17.44
C ARG A 44 1.83 14.34 -16.65
N ILE A 45 1.88 15.64 -16.34
CA ILE A 45 0.75 16.33 -15.69
C ILE A 45 -0.29 16.65 -16.77
N ARG A 46 -1.54 16.25 -16.52
CA ARG A 46 -2.67 16.52 -17.42
C ARG A 46 -3.34 17.82 -17.02
N GLU A 47 -3.67 18.66 -17.99
CA GLU A 47 -4.63 19.74 -17.78
C GLU A 47 -6.05 19.17 -17.95
N ASP A 48 -6.65 18.72 -16.85
CA ASP A 48 -8.04 18.24 -16.86
C ASP A 48 -9.00 19.34 -16.38
N LYS A 49 -9.94 19.72 -17.25
CA LYS A 49 -11.02 20.70 -16.95
C LYS A 49 -11.86 20.29 -15.73
N ASN A 50 -11.94 18.99 -15.42
CA ASN A 50 -12.74 18.50 -14.29
C ASN A 50 -12.02 18.56 -12.93
N THR A 51 -10.70 18.73 -12.93
CA THR A 51 -9.87 18.74 -11.70
C THR A 51 -8.84 19.90 -11.70
N PRO A 52 -9.30 21.16 -11.80
CA PRO A 52 -8.41 22.31 -11.95
C PRO A 52 -7.53 22.57 -10.72
N ILE A 53 -8.01 22.27 -9.51
CA ILE A 53 -7.25 22.46 -8.26
C ILE A 53 -6.09 21.45 -8.18
N PHE A 54 -6.36 20.18 -8.45
CA PHE A 54 -5.35 19.11 -8.43
C PHE A 54 -4.23 19.36 -9.44
N SER A 55 -4.60 19.71 -10.67
CA SER A 55 -3.65 19.96 -11.77
C SER A 55 -2.70 21.14 -11.44
N ARG A 56 -3.21 22.21 -10.82
CA ARG A 56 -2.38 23.35 -10.38
C ARG A 56 -1.41 22.98 -9.27
N MET A 57 -1.89 22.25 -8.25
CA MET A 57 -1.03 21.86 -7.11
C MET A 57 0.11 20.93 -7.56
N HIS A 58 -0.11 20.10 -8.58
CA HIS A 58 0.87 19.11 -9.05
C HIS A 58 1.70 19.56 -10.26
N ALA A 59 1.50 20.78 -10.76
CA ALA A 59 2.18 21.27 -11.96
C ALA A 59 3.73 21.24 -11.82
N HIS A 60 4.24 21.52 -10.62
CA HIS A 60 5.68 21.49 -10.32
C HIS A 60 6.28 20.08 -10.31
N LYS A 61 5.44 19.03 -10.22
CA LYS A 61 5.86 17.62 -10.25
C LYS A 61 5.96 17.06 -11.68
N ALA A 62 5.78 17.89 -12.72
CA ALA A 62 5.93 17.48 -14.10
C ALA A 62 7.39 17.06 -14.40
N GLY A 63 7.56 15.91 -15.06
CA GLY A 63 8.88 15.39 -15.45
C GLY A 63 9.65 14.67 -14.34
N THR A 64 9.12 14.57 -13.12
CA THR A 64 9.74 13.76 -12.06
C THR A 64 9.61 12.26 -12.40
N PRO A 65 10.65 11.44 -12.20
CA PRO A 65 10.57 10.00 -12.44
C PRO A 65 9.48 9.32 -11.59
N THR A 66 8.63 8.49 -12.21
CA THR A 66 7.43 7.93 -11.54
C THR A 66 7.54 6.48 -11.12
N ILE A 67 8.50 5.75 -11.68
CA ILE A 67 8.63 4.30 -11.55
C ILE A 67 9.51 3.93 -10.33
N GLY A 68 9.53 4.79 -9.31
CA GLY A 68 10.39 4.64 -8.13
C GLY A 68 10.12 3.38 -7.32
N GLY A 69 8.86 2.91 -7.29
CA GLY A 69 8.46 1.71 -6.57
C GLY A 69 9.21 0.42 -6.97
N VAL A 70 9.77 0.37 -8.19
CA VAL A 70 10.61 -0.75 -8.65
C VAL A 70 11.84 -0.94 -7.77
N LEU A 71 12.43 0.15 -7.27
CA LEU A 71 13.55 0.09 -6.33
C LEU A 71 13.21 -0.68 -5.06
N ILE A 72 11.94 -0.73 -4.67
CA ILE A 72 11.54 -1.25 -3.37
C ILE A 72 11.22 -2.72 -3.51
N TRP A 73 10.26 -3.06 -4.38
CA TRP A 73 9.83 -4.46 -4.48
C TRP A 73 10.88 -5.38 -5.09
N ILE A 74 11.76 -4.90 -5.99
CA ILE A 74 12.88 -5.72 -6.49
C ILE A 74 13.93 -5.92 -5.40
N THR A 75 14.26 -4.89 -4.60
CA THR A 75 15.20 -5.06 -3.48
C THR A 75 14.68 -6.11 -2.52
N VAL A 76 13.41 -5.98 -2.11
CA VAL A 76 12.76 -6.96 -1.22
C VAL A 76 12.74 -8.35 -1.86
N LEU A 77 12.43 -8.46 -3.16
CA LEU A 77 12.44 -9.73 -3.90
C LEU A 77 13.81 -10.40 -3.86
N VAL A 78 14.86 -9.69 -4.28
CA VAL A 78 16.23 -10.23 -4.37
C VAL A 78 16.74 -10.67 -2.98
N ILE A 79 16.60 -9.80 -1.97
CA ILE A 79 17.02 -10.14 -0.61
C ILE A 79 16.24 -11.33 -0.05
N THR A 80 14.93 -11.39 -0.29
CA THR A 80 14.09 -12.48 0.20
C THR A 80 14.43 -13.81 -0.48
N LEU A 81 14.68 -13.80 -1.79
CA LEU A 81 15.07 -15.00 -2.55
C LEU A 81 16.41 -15.57 -2.08
N ILE A 82 17.38 -14.72 -1.75
CA ILE A 82 18.72 -15.17 -1.34
C ILE A 82 18.70 -15.66 0.12
N PHE A 83 17.99 -14.96 1.01
CA PHE A 83 18.21 -15.11 2.45
C PHE A 83 16.98 -15.55 3.27
N ASN A 84 15.78 -15.66 2.69
CA ASN A 84 14.56 -15.85 3.49
C ASN A 84 13.52 -16.83 2.87
N LEU A 85 13.96 -17.79 2.05
CA LEU A 85 13.08 -18.77 1.39
C LEU A 85 12.72 -20.01 2.23
N GLU A 86 13.23 -20.12 3.45
CA GLU A 86 13.03 -21.32 4.29
C GLU A 86 11.58 -21.49 4.76
N ARG A 87 10.82 -20.39 4.91
CA ARG A 87 9.45 -20.43 5.44
C ARG A 87 8.43 -20.50 4.32
N ARG A 88 7.51 -21.48 4.40
CA ARG A 88 6.37 -21.60 3.46
C ARG A 88 5.51 -20.34 3.41
N ALA A 89 5.39 -19.63 4.53
CA ALA A 89 4.63 -18.38 4.63
C ALA A 89 5.24 -17.22 3.82
N THR A 90 6.55 -17.26 3.48
CA THR A 90 7.23 -16.18 2.75
C THR A 90 6.77 -16.06 1.29
N TRP A 91 6.38 -17.18 0.67
CA TRP A 91 6.01 -17.22 -0.75
C TRP A 91 4.81 -16.37 -1.09
N LEU A 92 3.85 -16.26 -0.19
CA LEU A 92 2.61 -15.54 -0.48
C LEU A 92 2.78 -14.02 -0.47
N PRO A 93 3.37 -13.39 0.57
CA PRO A 93 3.76 -11.98 0.51
C PRO A 93 4.61 -11.66 -0.72
N LEU A 94 5.57 -12.54 -1.06
CA LEU A 94 6.43 -12.36 -2.23
C LEU A 94 5.63 -12.39 -3.54
N PHE A 95 4.75 -13.39 -3.70
CA PHE A 95 3.88 -13.52 -4.87
C PHE A 95 3.03 -12.26 -5.09
N THR A 96 2.40 -11.75 -4.04
CA THR A 96 1.54 -10.57 -4.16
C THR A 96 2.33 -9.29 -4.34
N LEU A 97 3.48 -9.16 -3.67
CA LEU A 97 4.39 -8.03 -3.85
C LEU A 97 4.80 -7.91 -5.32
N VAL A 98 5.26 -9.02 -5.91
CA VAL A 98 5.68 -9.05 -7.32
C VAL A 98 4.49 -8.87 -8.25
N SER A 99 3.38 -9.58 -8.04
CA SER A 99 2.21 -9.49 -8.93
C SER A 99 1.61 -8.08 -8.94
N ALA A 100 1.41 -7.48 -7.77
CA ALA A 100 0.89 -6.11 -7.68
C ALA A 100 1.92 -5.08 -8.17
N GLY A 101 3.21 -5.29 -7.88
CA GLY A 101 4.30 -4.45 -8.40
C GLY A 101 4.37 -4.46 -9.93
N LEU A 102 4.17 -5.62 -10.57
CA LEU A 102 4.12 -5.75 -12.02
C LEU A 102 2.88 -5.05 -12.61
N ILE A 103 1.70 -5.20 -12.01
CA ILE A 103 0.49 -4.49 -12.45
C ILE A 103 0.68 -2.97 -12.35
N GLY A 104 1.24 -2.49 -11.23
CA GLY A 104 1.56 -1.07 -11.05
C GLY A 104 2.63 -0.56 -12.02
N LEU A 105 3.64 -1.38 -12.33
CA LEU A 105 4.69 -1.04 -13.30
C LEU A 105 4.13 -0.87 -14.70
N VAL A 106 3.25 -1.78 -15.11
CA VAL A 106 2.54 -1.67 -16.40
C VAL A 106 1.74 -0.37 -16.45
N ASP A 107 1.03 -0.03 -15.38
CA ASP A 107 0.28 1.22 -15.32
C ASP A 107 1.15 2.48 -15.38
N ASP A 108 2.22 2.52 -14.57
CA ASP A 108 3.17 3.63 -14.53
C ASP A 108 3.82 3.83 -15.91
N LEU A 109 4.23 2.75 -16.58
CA LEU A 109 4.78 2.79 -17.94
C LEU A 109 3.74 3.28 -18.95
N MET A 110 2.51 2.78 -18.90
CA MET A 110 1.44 3.26 -19.78
C MET A 110 1.19 4.76 -19.59
N ASN A 111 1.22 5.26 -18.35
CA ASN A 111 1.05 6.68 -18.05
C ASN A 111 2.22 7.52 -18.61
N VAL A 112 3.46 7.06 -18.43
CA VAL A 112 4.68 7.70 -18.98
C VAL A 112 4.65 7.77 -20.51
N TYR A 113 4.22 6.69 -21.18
CA TYR A 113 4.10 6.64 -22.64
C TYR A 113 2.82 7.31 -23.17
N GLY A 114 1.90 7.73 -22.29
CA GLY A 114 0.62 8.32 -22.68
C GLY A 114 -0.32 7.32 -23.35
N VAL A 115 -0.20 6.03 -23.03
CA VAL A 115 -1.07 4.96 -23.52
C VAL A 115 -2.26 4.82 -22.58
N GLY A 116 -3.46 4.65 -23.15
CA GLY A 116 -4.71 4.51 -22.41
C GLY A 116 -5.59 5.76 -22.47
N ALA A 117 -6.70 5.73 -21.74
CA ALA A 117 -7.73 6.76 -21.86
C ALA A 117 -7.24 8.14 -21.42
N HIS A 118 -7.21 9.10 -22.35
CA HIS A 118 -6.69 10.46 -22.13
C HIS A 118 -5.20 10.48 -21.70
N GLY A 119 -4.38 9.54 -22.21
CA GLY A 119 -2.98 9.41 -21.79
C GLY A 119 -2.83 8.85 -20.38
N GLY A 120 -3.79 8.00 -20.02
CA GLY A 120 -4.27 7.63 -18.69
C GLY A 120 -3.39 6.75 -17.81
N GLY A 121 -2.73 5.77 -18.43
CA GLY A 121 -2.61 4.46 -17.80
C GLY A 121 -3.92 3.67 -17.85
N LEU A 122 -3.97 2.59 -17.09
CA LEU A 122 -5.12 1.71 -16.89
C LEU A 122 -6.22 2.42 -16.09
N ARG A 123 -7.47 2.26 -16.53
CA ARG A 123 -8.62 2.74 -15.77
C ARG A 123 -8.79 1.90 -14.51
N PHE A 124 -9.39 2.48 -13.46
CA PHE A 124 -9.75 1.74 -12.25
C PHE A 124 -10.56 0.46 -12.54
N ARG A 125 -11.46 0.49 -13.54
CA ARG A 125 -12.23 -0.67 -14.00
C ARG A 125 -11.39 -1.81 -14.58
N GLN A 126 -10.18 -1.51 -15.06
CA GLN A 126 -9.22 -2.49 -15.60
C GLN A 126 -8.25 -2.95 -14.51
N LYS A 127 -7.82 -2.04 -13.62
CA LYS A 127 -6.95 -2.37 -12.48
C LYS A 127 -7.64 -3.28 -11.47
N PHE A 128 -8.89 -2.96 -11.12
CA PHE A 128 -9.62 -3.64 -10.04
C PHE A 128 -9.73 -5.17 -10.25
N PRO A 129 -10.14 -5.68 -11.42
CA PRO A 129 -10.19 -7.14 -11.64
C PRO A 129 -8.83 -7.83 -11.53
N LEU A 130 -7.75 -7.18 -11.97
CA LEU A 130 -6.40 -7.75 -11.88
C LEU A 130 -5.96 -7.89 -10.42
N TYR A 131 -6.15 -6.84 -9.61
CA TYR A 131 -5.86 -6.89 -8.18
C TYR A 131 -6.78 -7.86 -7.42
N ALA A 132 -8.07 -7.89 -7.76
CA ALA A 132 -9.02 -8.83 -7.18
C ALA A 132 -8.65 -10.28 -7.50
N LEU A 133 -8.15 -10.57 -8.71
CA LEU A 133 -7.66 -11.89 -9.09
C LEU A 133 -6.44 -12.31 -8.27
N VAL A 134 -5.43 -11.42 -8.14
CA VAL A 134 -4.25 -11.68 -7.29
C VAL A 134 -4.68 -11.96 -5.85
N ALA A 135 -5.60 -11.16 -5.32
CA ALA A 135 -6.13 -11.35 -3.97
C ALA A 135 -6.95 -12.64 -3.84
N ALA A 136 -7.69 -13.04 -4.88
CA ALA A 136 -8.49 -14.27 -4.88
C ALA A 136 -7.60 -15.51 -4.89
N VAL A 137 -6.53 -15.52 -5.70
CA VAL A 137 -5.52 -16.59 -5.67
C VAL A 137 -4.88 -16.68 -4.29
N GLY A 138 -4.52 -15.53 -3.70
CA GLY A 138 -3.96 -15.50 -2.34
C GLY A 138 -4.93 -15.99 -1.27
N GLY A 139 -6.19 -15.58 -1.34
CA GLY A 139 -7.24 -16.01 -0.40
C GLY A 139 -7.55 -17.50 -0.52
N TRP A 140 -7.65 -18.02 -1.75
CA TRP A 140 -7.80 -19.45 -2.00
C TRP A 140 -6.64 -20.27 -1.43
N TRP A 141 -5.39 -19.78 -1.60
CA TRP A 141 -4.22 -20.42 -1.01
C TRP A 141 -4.26 -20.39 0.52
N PHE A 142 -4.63 -19.24 1.12
CA PHE A 142 -4.77 -19.10 2.57
C PHE A 142 -5.76 -20.10 3.16
N TYR A 143 -6.92 -20.22 2.52
CA TYR A 143 -7.97 -21.14 2.94
C TYR A 143 -7.58 -22.60 2.71
N SER A 144 -7.14 -22.94 1.49
CA SER A 144 -7.00 -24.35 1.07
C SER A 144 -5.66 -24.98 1.43
N LYS A 145 -4.56 -24.20 1.45
CA LYS A 145 -3.20 -24.72 1.69
C LYS A 145 -2.72 -24.47 3.10
N LEU A 146 -3.09 -23.33 3.68
CA LEU A 146 -2.70 -22.95 5.03
C LEU A 146 -3.78 -23.24 6.07
N GLY A 147 -4.99 -23.63 5.65
CA GLY A 147 -6.07 -24.04 6.54
C GLY A 147 -6.69 -22.88 7.33
N TRP A 148 -6.53 -21.63 6.89
CA TRP A 148 -7.09 -20.48 7.59
C TRP A 148 -8.58 -20.36 7.34
N HIS A 149 -9.35 -20.37 8.42
CA HIS A 149 -10.80 -20.24 8.41
C HIS A 149 -11.34 -19.50 9.65
N THR A 150 -10.44 -19.06 10.53
CA THR A 150 -10.76 -18.39 11.80
C THR A 150 -10.23 -16.96 11.82
N LEU A 151 -11.02 -16.08 12.41
CA LEU A 151 -10.75 -14.66 12.61
C LEU A 151 -10.55 -14.41 14.10
N HIS A 152 -9.39 -13.89 14.49
CA HIS A 152 -9.17 -13.49 15.88
C HIS A 152 -9.70 -12.09 16.13
N VAL A 153 -10.60 -11.97 17.10
CA VAL A 153 -11.11 -10.68 17.60
C VAL A 153 -10.45 -10.42 18.96
N PRO A 154 -9.60 -9.38 19.09
CA PRO A 154 -8.95 -9.03 20.35
C PRO A 154 -9.97 -8.90 21.49
N GLY A 155 -9.76 -9.64 22.59
CA GLY A 155 -10.63 -9.64 23.77
C GLY A 155 -11.89 -10.51 23.67
N PHE A 156 -12.23 -11.01 22.47
CA PHE A 156 -13.41 -11.88 22.26
C PHE A 156 -13.06 -13.28 21.75
N GLY A 157 -11.82 -13.53 21.35
CA GLY A 157 -11.32 -14.84 20.93
C GLY A 157 -11.44 -15.10 19.43
N ASP A 158 -11.37 -16.37 19.05
CA ASP A 158 -11.34 -16.81 17.65
C ASP A 158 -12.75 -17.19 17.15
N PHE A 159 -13.14 -16.62 16.01
CA PHE A 159 -14.42 -16.88 15.35
C PHE A 159 -14.19 -17.59 14.02
N SER A 160 -14.79 -18.76 13.84
CA SER A 160 -14.73 -19.47 12.55
C SER A 160 -15.70 -18.84 11.54
N ILE A 161 -15.15 -18.36 10.42
CA ILE A 161 -15.93 -17.77 9.32
C ILE A 161 -15.94 -18.67 8.08
N GLY A 162 -15.17 -19.77 8.07
CA GLY A 162 -15.17 -20.74 6.98
C GLY A 162 -14.79 -20.11 5.64
N ALA A 163 -15.53 -20.41 4.58
CA ALA A 163 -15.25 -19.92 3.23
C ALA A 163 -15.39 -18.38 3.09
N TRP A 164 -16.10 -17.70 4.00
CA TRP A 164 -16.17 -16.23 4.04
C TRP A 164 -14.81 -15.57 4.29
N TYR A 165 -13.82 -16.33 4.72
CA TYR A 165 -12.44 -15.89 4.80
C TYR A 165 -11.91 -15.41 3.44
N ILE A 166 -12.28 -16.06 2.33
CA ILE A 166 -11.78 -15.71 0.98
C ILE A 166 -12.31 -14.34 0.54
N PRO A 167 -13.64 -14.05 0.56
CA PRO A 167 -14.15 -12.71 0.27
C PRO A 167 -13.57 -11.62 1.19
N LEU A 168 -13.42 -11.90 2.48
CA LEU A 168 -12.80 -10.96 3.43
C LEU A 168 -11.35 -10.66 3.04
N PHE A 169 -10.60 -11.69 2.67
CA PHE A 169 -9.22 -11.59 2.20
C PHE A 169 -9.11 -10.72 0.94
N ILE A 170 -9.95 -10.98 -0.06
CA ILE A 170 -10.00 -10.18 -1.29
C ILE A 170 -10.30 -8.72 -0.96
N LEU A 171 -11.34 -8.46 -0.17
CA LEU A 171 -11.74 -7.11 0.19
C LEU A 171 -10.62 -6.36 0.92
N ALA A 172 -9.97 -7.00 1.90
CA ALA A 172 -8.91 -6.40 2.68
C ALA A 172 -7.64 -6.11 1.85
N LEU A 173 -7.20 -7.03 0.99
CA LEU A 173 -6.02 -6.81 0.14
C LEU A 173 -6.26 -5.72 -0.91
N VAL A 174 -7.41 -5.76 -1.59
CA VAL A 174 -7.78 -4.73 -2.58
C VAL A 174 -7.96 -3.38 -1.89
N TRP A 175 -8.55 -3.36 -0.69
CA TRP A 175 -8.64 -2.16 0.13
C TRP A 175 -7.27 -1.60 0.50
N ALA A 176 -6.36 -2.42 1.01
CA ALA A 176 -5.03 -1.97 1.42
C ALA A 176 -4.24 -1.38 0.25
N ALA A 177 -4.32 -2.00 -0.93
CA ALA A 177 -3.70 -1.52 -2.15
C ALA A 177 -4.31 -0.19 -2.61
N PHE A 178 -5.64 -0.12 -2.68
CA PHE A 178 -6.37 1.09 -3.06
C PHE A 178 -6.08 2.25 -2.11
N ALA A 179 -6.14 2.00 -0.80
CA ALA A 179 -5.90 3.00 0.23
C ALA A 179 -4.46 3.50 0.20
N SER A 180 -3.48 2.59 0.04
CA SER A 180 -2.08 2.98 -0.13
C SER A 180 -1.86 3.86 -1.36
N ASN A 181 -2.46 3.52 -2.49
CA ASN A 181 -2.36 4.29 -3.72
C ASN A 181 -3.03 5.66 -3.58
N ALA A 182 -4.18 5.73 -2.92
CA ALA A 182 -4.85 6.99 -2.63
C ALA A 182 -3.99 7.92 -1.76
N THR A 183 -3.19 7.38 -0.83
CA THR A 183 -2.31 8.16 0.04
C THR A 183 -1.02 8.64 -0.65
N ASP A 184 -0.64 8.05 -1.78
CA ASP A 184 0.56 8.40 -2.55
C ASP A 184 0.37 9.64 -3.46
N GLY A 185 -0.25 10.68 -2.90
CA GLY A 185 -0.50 11.97 -3.57
C GLY A 185 0.51 13.07 -3.22
N LEU A 186 1.10 13.02 -2.03
CA LEU A 186 2.11 13.98 -1.55
C LEU A 186 3.49 13.35 -1.47
N ASP A 187 4.50 14.16 -1.78
CA ASP A 187 5.89 13.74 -1.75
C ASP A 187 6.26 13.39 -0.31
N GLY A 188 6.62 12.12 -0.08
CA GLY A 188 6.96 11.67 1.26
C GLY A 188 5.78 11.21 2.11
N LEU A 189 4.51 11.35 1.70
CA LEU A 189 3.38 10.92 2.56
C LEU A 189 3.30 9.40 2.67
N ALA A 190 2.96 8.72 1.57
CA ALA A 190 3.16 7.28 1.48
C ALA A 190 4.64 6.94 1.71
N GLY A 191 5.52 7.83 1.25
CA GLY A 191 6.93 7.97 1.59
C GLY A 191 7.38 7.75 3.02
N GLY A 192 6.68 8.13 4.07
CA GLY A 192 7.16 7.88 5.44
C GLY A 192 6.21 7.08 6.29
N ILE A 193 5.00 6.85 5.79
CA ILE A 193 4.17 5.78 6.33
C ILE A 193 4.67 4.42 5.81
N PHE A 194 5.29 4.37 4.62
CA PHE A 194 5.83 3.16 3.98
C PHE A 194 7.27 3.24 3.45
N ALA A 195 7.90 4.42 3.24
CA ALA A 195 9.13 4.58 2.42
C ALA A 195 8.94 4.63 0.87
N LEU A 196 7.87 5.24 0.32
CA LEU A 196 7.49 5.17 -1.12
C LEU A 196 7.44 6.46 -2.00
N ALA A 197 7.49 6.24 -3.33
CA ALA A 197 6.87 7.03 -4.41
C ALA A 197 6.45 6.13 -5.61
N GLY A 198 5.19 6.22 -6.08
CA GLY A 198 4.66 5.61 -7.32
C GLY A 198 3.59 4.51 -7.15
N ASP A 199 2.74 4.31 -8.18
CA ASP A 199 1.67 3.29 -8.20
C ASP A 199 2.23 1.88 -8.02
N THR A 200 3.38 1.60 -8.67
CA THR A 200 4.14 0.36 -8.54
C THR A 200 4.50 0.00 -7.08
N GLY A 201 4.89 1.00 -6.28
CA GLY A 201 5.34 0.77 -4.91
C GLY A 201 4.18 0.69 -3.92
N SER A 202 3.23 1.62 -4.04
CA SER A 202 2.07 1.73 -3.14
C SER A 202 1.16 0.50 -3.20
N MET A 203 0.83 0.02 -4.40
CA MET A 203 -0.03 -1.16 -4.54
C MET A 203 0.67 -2.43 -4.02
N ALA A 204 1.95 -2.62 -4.34
CA ALA A 204 2.73 -3.79 -3.93
C ALA A 204 2.88 -3.90 -2.41
N LEU A 205 3.20 -2.79 -1.74
CA LEU A 205 3.30 -2.77 -0.28
C LEU A 205 1.94 -2.85 0.41
N GLY A 206 0.89 -2.23 -0.15
CA GLY A 206 -0.48 -2.38 0.37
C GLY A 206 -0.93 -3.84 0.40
N PHE A 207 -0.69 -4.59 -0.69
CA PHE A 207 -0.94 -6.04 -0.75
C PHE A 207 -0.12 -6.81 0.30
N THR A 208 1.18 -6.52 0.37
CA THR A 208 2.09 -7.20 1.30
C THR A 208 1.66 -6.99 2.75
N LEU A 209 1.30 -5.75 3.11
CA LEU A 209 0.85 -5.40 4.44
C LEU A 209 -0.48 -6.09 4.78
N GLY A 210 -1.44 -6.11 3.85
CA GLY A 210 -2.69 -6.84 4.02
C GLY A 210 -2.46 -8.33 4.31
N ILE A 211 -1.52 -8.97 3.59
CA ILE A 211 -1.18 -10.38 3.82
C ILE A 211 -0.50 -10.60 5.16
N ILE A 212 0.40 -9.70 5.57
CA ILE A 212 1.01 -9.77 6.89
C ILE A 212 -0.08 -9.72 7.96
N ALA A 213 -1.09 -8.84 7.83
CA ALA A 213 -2.20 -8.77 8.77
C ALA A 213 -3.03 -10.07 8.83
N PHE A 214 -3.18 -10.80 7.73
CA PHE A 214 -3.79 -12.13 7.73
C PHE A 214 -2.89 -13.20 8.33
N LEU A 215 -1.60 -13.21 7.99
CA LEU A 215 -0.61 -14.16 8.53
C LEU A 215 -0.48 -14.04 10.04
N THR A 216 -0.59 -12.81 10.56
CA THR A 216 -0.56 -12.57 12.00
C THR A 216 -1.91 -12.74 12.67
N ASN A 217 -3.02 -12.96 11.94
CA ASN A 217 -4.39 -12.94 12.46
C ASN A 217 -4.76 -11.62 13.18
N SER A 218 -4.34 -10.50 12.61
CA SER A 218 -4.53 -9.15 13.17
C SER A 218 -5.44 -8.29 12.30
N ILE A 219 -6.17 -8.89 11.36
CA ILE A 219 -6.99 -8.17 10.37
C ILE A 219 -8.08 -7.29 11.01
N VAL A 220 -8.61 -7.65 12.19
CA VAL A 220 -9.59 -6.83 12.92
C VAL A 220 -8.98 -5.50 13.38
N VAL A 221 -7.71 -5.51 13.76
CA VAL A 221 -6.98 -4.32 14.23
C VAL A 221 -6.27 -3.59 13.09
N PHE A 222 -6.21 -4.21 11.92
CA PHE A 222 -5.54 -3.67 10.74
C PHE A 222 -5.97 -2.24 10.41
N PRO A 223 -7.27 -1.88 10.38
CA PRO A 223 -7.69 -0.51 10.09
C PRO A 223 -7.17 0.54 11.08
N ILE A 224 -6.89 0.14 12.33
CA ILE A 224 -6.32 0.99 13.38
C ILE A 224 -4.81 1.14 13.15
N ILE A 225 -4.11 0.04 12.87
CA ILE A 225 -2.67 0.08 12.55
C ILE A 225 -2.43 0.98 11.34
N THR A 226 -3.29 0.87 10.32
CA THR A 226 -3.22 1.64 9.07
C THR A 226 -4.13 2.86 9.05
N LEU A 227 -4.40 3.48 10.21
CA LEU A 227 -5.44 4.52 10.34
C LEU A 227 -5.36 5.61 9.26
N VAL A 228 -4.17 6.07 8.92
CA VAL A 228 -3.98 7.07 7.87
C VAL A 228 -4.47 6.56 6.51
N PHE A 229 -4.06 5.37 6.07
CA PHE A 229 -4.57 4.76 4.84
C PHE A 229 -6.08 4.55 4.90
N THR A 230 -6.60 4.13 6.04
CA THR A 230 -8.03 3.94 6.26
C THR A 230 -8.80 5.24 6.05
N ILE A 231 -8.35 6.35 6.66
CA ILE A 231 -8.98 7.67 6.53
C ILE A 231 -8.90 8.17 5.08
N GLU A 232 -7.74 8.02 4.45
CA GLU A 232 -7.51 8.43 3.08
C GLU A 232 -8.42 7.69 2.09
N GLY A 233 -8.47 6.36 2.17
CA GLY A 233 -9.37 5.53 1.38
C GLY A 233 -10.84 5.82 1.64
N LEU A 234 -11.24 5.98 2.92
CA LEU A 234 -12.64 6.25 3.29
C LEU A 234 -13.09 7.63 2.83
N SER A 235 -12.21 8.64 2.93
CA SER A 235 -12.51 10.00 2.47
C SER A 235 -12.88 10.04 0.99
N PHE A 236 -12.20 9.23 0.16
CA PHE A 236 -12.53 9.07 -1.25
C PHE A 236 -13.89 8.43 -1.46
N LEU A 237 -14.19 7.31 -0.76
CA LEU A 237 -15.47 6.63 -0.88
C LEU A 237 -16.63 7.51 -0.43
N ILE A 238 -16.49 8.17 0.72
CA ILE A 238 -17.48 9.10 1.27
C ILE A 238 -17.70 10.25 0.30
N GLN A 239 -16.63 10.86 -0.23
CA GLN A 239 -16.74 11.92 -1.23
C GLN A 239 -17.48 11.44 -2.48
N ARG A 240 -17.16 10.24 -2.99
CA ARG A 240 -17.81 9.68 -4.18
C ARG A 240 -19.30 9.42 -3.93
N PHE A 241 -19.63 8.80 -2.81
CA PHE A 241 -21.01 8.56 -2.38
C PHE A 241 -21.77 9.89 -2.26
N TRP A 242 -21.20 10.88 -1.58
CA TRP A 242 -21.82 12.19 -1.37
C TRP A 242 -22.11 12.92 -2.70
N ARG A 243 -21.19 12.85 -3.66
CA ARG A 243 -21.40 13.43 -5.00
C ARG A 243 -22.49 12.70 -5.79
N ILE A 244 -22.67 11.39 -5.59
CA ILE A 244 -23.73 10.63 -6.27
C ILE A 244 -25.09 10.97 -5.66
N THR A 245 -25.18 10.95 -4.34
CA THR A 245 -26.43 11.10 -3.56
C THR A 245 -26.89 12.55 -3.48
N PHE A 246 -26.00 13.47 -3.08
CA PHE A 246 -26.34 14.87 -2.79
C PHE A 246 -25.93 15.84 -3.91
N LYS A 247 -25.31 15.34 -4.99
CA LYS A 247 -24.84 16.13 -6.16
C LYS A 247 -23.90 17.30 -5.84
N ARG A 248 -23.39 17.39 -4.62
CA ARG A 248 -22.40 18.38 -4.14
C ARG A 248 -21.15 17.67 -3.61
N LYS A 249 -20.05 18.41 -3.47
CA LYS A 249 -18.82 17.89 -2.85
C LYS A 249 -18.92 17.99 -1.31
N LEU A 250 -18.41 17.00 -0.58
CA LEU A 250 -18.26 17.07 0.88
C LEU A 250 -16.93 17.74 1.24
N PHE A 251 -15.84 17.23 0.68
CA PHE A 251 -14.49 17.82 0.76
C PHE A 251 -14.18 18.64 -0.49
N LEU A 252 -13.34 19.67 -0.35
CA LEU A 252 -12.90 20.50 -1.49
C LEU A 252 -12.22 19.65 -2.58
N SER A 253 -11.36 18.73 -2.13
CA SER A 253 -10.70 17.69 -2.92
C SER A 253 -10.64 16.40 -2.10
N SER A 254 -10.57 15.26 -2.78
CA SER A 254 -10.36 13.94 -2.16
C SER A 254 -9.18 13.27 -2.87
N PRO A 255 -8.29 12.55 -2.16
CA PRO A 255 -8.36 12.15 -0.75
C PRO A 255 -8.14 13.25 0.31
N PHE A 256 -8.23 12.92 1.60
CA PHE A 256 -8.32 13.90 2.69
C PHE A 256 -7.09 14.82 2.80
N HIS A 257 -5.88 14.34 2.51
CA HIS A 257 -4.70 15.21 2.46
C HIS A 257 -4.83 16.35 1.45
N HIS A 258 -5.41 16.13 0.26
CA HIS A 258 -5.65 17.21 -0.72
C HIS A 258 -6.74 18.18 -0.26
N HIS A 259 -7.65 17.74 0.62
CA HIS A 259 -8.59 18.67 1.25
C HIS A 259 -7.83 19.66 2.15
N LEU A 260 -6.86 19.17 2.93
CA LEU A 260 -6.03 20.01 3.79
C LEU A 260 -5.16 20.98 2.98
N GLU A 261 -4.56 20.52 1.88
CA GLU A 261 -3.84 21.39 0.94
C GLU A 261 -4.75 22.48 0.37
N ALA A 262 -5.96 22.11 -0.06
CA ALA A 262 -6.91 23.07 -0.62
C ALA A 262 -7.41 24.11 0.41
N ILE A 263 -7.33 23.82 1.71
CA ILE A 263 -7.60 24.78 2.80
C ILE A 263 -6.38 25.68 3.06
N GLY A 264 -5.22 25.38 2.48
CA GLY A 264 -3.99 26.18 2.57
C GLY A 264 -2.94 25.61 3.52
N TRP A 265 -3.00 24.34 3.90
CA TRP A 265 -1.93 23.71 4.67
C TRP A 265 -0.73 23.38 3.78
N PRO A 266 0.52 23.68 4.21
CA PRO A 266 1.72 23.25 3.49
C PRO A 266 1.83 21.72 3.42
N GLU A 267 2.31 21.19 2.28
CA GLU A 267 2.50 19.75 2.03
C GLU A 267 3.32 19.08 3.14
N GLN A 268 4.47 19.66 3.49
CA GLN A 268 5.38 19.12 4.51
C GLN A 268 4.71 19.04 5.89
N LYS A 269 3.86 20.03 6.21
CA LYS A 269 3.10 20.05 7.47
C LYS A 269 2.09 18.91 7.52
N ILE A 270 1.43 18.60 6.40
CA ILE A 270 0.48 17.48 6.30
C ILE A 270 1.24 16.16 6.45
N VAL A 271 2.32 15.97 5.68
CA VAL A 271 3.17 14.77 5.68
C VAL A 271 3.65 14.44 7.09
N MET A 272 4.29 15.40 7.78
CA MET A 272 4.84 15.16 9.13
C MET A 272 3.75 14.83 10.15
N ARG A 273 2.59 15.47 10.07
CA ARG A 273 1.46 15.18 10.98
C ARG A 273 0.91 13.78 10.75
N PHE A 274 0.80 13.37 9.50
CA PHE A 274 0.30 12.05 9.15
C PHE A 274 1.27 10.95 9.57
N TRP A 275 2.58 11.19 9.50
CA TRP A 275 3.57 10.26 10.04
C TRP A 275 3.43 10.08 11.56
N VAL A 276 3.30 11.18 12.31
CA VAL A 276 3.10 11.12 13.77
C VAL A 276 1.81 10.37 14.11
N ILE A 277 0.71 10.67 13.41
CA ILE A 277 -0.58 9.99 13.60
C ILE A 277 -0.47 8.51 13.27
N GLY A 278 0.17 8.16 12.15
CA GLY A 278 0.37 6.78 11.71
C GLY A 278 1.25 5.98 12.69
N ALA A 279 2.33 6.59 13.18
CA ALA A 279 3.19 5.98 14.20
C ALA A 279 2.40 5.74 15.49
N ALA A 280 1.69 6.74 16.01
CA ALA A 280 0.86 6.60 17.19
C ALA A 280 -0.25 5.54 17.01
N SER A 281 -0.95 5.54 15.88
CA SER A 281 -2.01 4.56 15.61
C SER A 281 -1.48 3.14 15.46
N SER A 282 -0.27 2.97 14.88
CA SER A 282 0.39 1.66 14.78
C SER A 282 0.74 1.09 16.16
N VAL A 283 1.24 1.92 17.08
CA VAL A 283 1.55 1.51 18.47
C VAL A 283 0.26 1.12 19.20
N ILE A 284 -0.79 1.93 19.09
CA ILE A 284 -2.09 1.64 19.70
C ILE A 284 -2.69 0.35 19.13
N GLY A 285 -2.67 0.18 17.80
CA GLY A 285 -3.17 -1.03 17.15
C GLY A 285 -2.37 -2.26 17.55
N LEU A 286 -1.05 -2.17 17.64
CA LEU A 286 -0.23 -3.28 18.13
C LEU A 286 -0.56 -3.62 19.59
N ALA A 287 -0.71 -2.61 20.45
CA ALA A 287 -1.09 -2.81 21.85
C ALA A 287 -2.44 -3.55 21.96
N ILE A 288 -3.46 -3.12 21.21
CA ILE A 288 -4.77 -3.79 21.18
C ILE A 288 -4.63 -5.24 20.70
N ALA A 289 -3.84 -5.48 19.65
CA ALA A 289 -3.63 -6.82 19.11
C ALA A 289 -2.89 -7.76 20.09
N LEU A 290 -1.96 -7.23 20.89
CA LEU A 290 -1.21 -8.01 21.89
C LEU A 290 -2.03 -8.25 23.16
N PHE A 291 -2.62 -7.21 23.75
CA PHE A 291 -3.43 -7.34 24.97
C PHE A 291 -4.68 -8.19 24.73
N GLY A 292 -5.31 -8.07 23.56
CA GLY A 292 -6.47 -8.89 23.23
C GLY A 292 -6.18 -10.37 23.02
N ARG A 293 -4.89 -10.77 22.95
CA ARG A 293 -4.44 -12.17 22.92
C ARG A 293 -4.14 -12.76 24.30
N GLY A 294 -4.29 -11.97 25.37
CA GLY A 294 -4.03 -12.42 26.73
C GLY A 294 -2.54 -12.42 27.13
N LEU A 295 -1.75 -11.52 26.53
CA LEU A 295 -0.51 -11.03 27.16
C LEU A 295 -0.85 -10.03 28.26
#